data_AF-D3F9G5-F1
#
_entry.id   AF-D3F9G5-F1
#
_cell.length_a   1.000
_cell.length_b   1.000
_cell.length_c   1.000
_cell.angle_alpha   90.00
_cell.angle_beta   90.00
_cell.angle_gamma   90.00
#
_symmetry.space_group_name_H-M   'P 1'
#
loop_
_entity.id
_entity.type
_entity.pdbx_description
1 polymer ?
#
loop_
_entity_poly.entity_id
_entity_poly.type
_entity_poly.pdbx_seq_one_letter_code
_entity_poly.pdbx_strand_id
1 'polypeptide(L)'
;MAPVIGRDERDALYHAIRRDLRFLGYLAEALTDERPTVAAMLASRYRAELRLVDDLGWAPVDPREQFELTLPEPDLARAMLRLLNGVVLAALDRGDQSQGETANHAVAVRDRLAAAICRAVVGEIDPAIVRDAAEPLPEGW
;
A
#
# COMPACT_ATOMS: atom_id res chain seq x y z
N MET A 1 -17.29 6.63 -7.93
CA MET A 1 -17.42 5.32 -8.63
C MET A 1 -16.21 4.51 -8.19
N ALA A 2 -16.36 3.21 -7.88
CA ALA A 2 -15.21 2.42 -7.44
C ALA A 2 -14.21 2.23 -8.60
N PRO A 3 -12.90 2.50 -8.40
CA PRO A 3 -11.89 2.26 -9.42
C PRO A 3 -11.80 0.77 -9.78
N VAL A 4 -11.57 0.48 -11.05
CA VAL A 4 -11.38 -0.89 -11.55
C VAL A 4 -10.00 -1.01 -12.17
N ILE A 5 -9.25 -2.02 -11.75
CA ILE A 5 -7.89 -2.30 -12.23
C ILE A 5 -7.79 -3.64 -12.94
N GLY A 6 -6.82 -3.79 -13.82
CA GLY A 6 -6.50 -5.03 -14.52
C GLY A 6 -5.63 -5.99 -13.71
N ARG A 7 -5.42 -7.20 -14.25
CA ARG A 7 -4.60 -8.27 -13.64
C ARG A 7 -3.17 -7.83 -13.29
N ASP A 8 -2.44 -7.24 -14.23
CA ASP A 8 -1.05 -6.80 -14.00
C ASP A 8 -0.97 -5.72 -12.90
N GLU A 9 -1.97 -4.84 -12.86
CA GLU A 9 -2.09 -3.79 -11.87
C GLU A 9 -2.38 -4.35 -10.48
N ARG A 10 -3.30 -5.32 -10.41
CA ARG A 10 -3.59 -6.08 -9.21
C ARG A 10 -2.35 -6.78 -8.68
N ASP A 11 -1.56 -7.43 -9.54
CA ASP A 11 -0.36 -8.16 -9.09
C ASP A 11 0.70 -7.19 -8.53
N ALA A 12 0.87 -6.04 -9.19
CA ALA A 12 1.75 -4.99 -8.68
C ALA A 12 1.31 -4.45 -7.30
N LEU A 13 0.03 -4.13 -7.15
CA LEU A 13 -0.54 -3.66 -5.88
C LEU A 13 -0.50 -4.74 -4.79
N TYR A 14 -0.84 -5.99 -5.10
CA TYR A 14 -0.78 -7.12 -4.17
C TYR A 14 0.61 -7.28 -3.58
N HIS A 15 1.64 -7.14 -4.41
CA HIS A 15 3.03 -7.18 -3.93
C HIS A 15 3.43 -5.97 -3.09
N ALA A 16 2.97 -4.78 -3.44
CA ALA A 16 3.20 -3.58 -2.62
C ALA A 16 2.54 -3.72 -1.23
N ILE A 17 1.28 -4.17 -1.20
CA ILE A 17 0.54 -4.44 0.04
C ILE A 17 1.22 -5.52 0.86
N ARG A 18 1.61 -6.64 0.26
CA ARG A 18 2.33 -7.71 0.98
C ARG A 18 3.64 -7.23 1.59
N ARG A 19 4.36 -6.32 0.93
CA ARG A 19 5.56 -5.70 1.51
C ARG A 19 5.20 -4.86 2.73
N ASP A 20 4.15 -4.06 2.66
CA ASP A 20 3.69 -3.20 3.75
C ASP A 20 3.17 -4.00 4.95
N LEU A 21 2.46 -5.10 4.69
CA LEU A 21 1.96 -6.00 5.73
C LEU A 21 3.07 -6.76 6.47
N ARG A 22 4.32 -6.78 6.00
CA ARG A 22 5.45 -7.32 6.78
C ARG A 22 5.68 -6.57 8.09
N PHE A 23 5.23 -5.31 8.14
CA PHE A 23 5.30 -4.46 9.31
C PHE A 23 4.19 -4.79 10.34
N LEU A 24 3.30 -5.76 10.09
CA LEU A 24 2.34 -6.25 11.10
C LEU A 24 3.00 -6.73 12.40
N GLY A 25 4.28 -7.13 12.36
CA GLY A 25 5.06 -7.43 13.57
C GLY A 25 5.10 -6.26 14.56
N TYR A 26 5.18 -5.02 14.07
CA TYR A 26 5.18 -3.82 14.92
C TYR A 26 3.86 -3.62 15.68
N LEU A 27 2.74 -4.14 15.16
CA LEU A 27 1.48 -4.13 15.90
C LEU A 27 1.56 -5.09 17.09
N ALA A 28 2.10 -6.30 16.90
CA ALA A 28 2.29 -7.26 17.98
C ALA A 28 3.26 -6.73 19.05
N GLU A 29 4.34 -6.06 18.64
CA GLU A 29 5.26 -5.36 19.54
C GLU A 29 4.55 -4.25 20.33
N ALA A 30 3.80 -3.36 19.66
CA ALA A 30 3.08 -2.29 20.33
C ALA A 30 2.05 -2.80 21.37
N LEU A 31 1.39 -3.94 21.09
CA LEU A 31 0.51 -4.59 22.05
C LEU A 31 1.27 -5.19 23.24
N THR A 32 2.44 -5.78 22.98
CA THR A 32 3.30 -6.38 24.02
C THR A 32 3.92 -5.31 24.94
N ASP A 33 4.32 -4.17 24.37
CA ASP A 33 4.93 -3.05 25.08
C ASP A 33 3.90 -2.11 25.76
N GLU A 34 2.62 -2.50 25.80
CA GLU A 34 1.54 -1.68 26.37
C GLU A 34 1.46 -0.26 25.78
N ARG A 35 1.62 -0.13 24.45
CA ARG A 35 1.50 1.14 23.69
C ARG A 35 0.15 1.22 22.96
N PRO A 36 -0.99 1.42 23.65
CA PRO A 36 -2.33 1.27 23.06
C PRO A 36 -2.61 2.28 21.94
N THR A 37 -2.10 3.50 22.03
CA THR A 37 -2.27 4.51 20.96
C THR A 37 -1.57 4.09 19.68
N VAL A 38 -0.34 3.57 19.79
CA VAL A 38 0.42 3.07 18.63
C VAL A 38 -0.25 1.82 18.06
N ALA A 39 -0.70 0.89 18.91
CA ALA A 39 -1.41 -0.29 18.49
C ALA A 39 -2.73 0.05 17.77
N ALA A 40 -3.50 1.02 18.27
CA ALA A 40 -4.73 1.48 17.63
C ALA A 40 -4.46 2.14 16.27
N MET A 41 -3.42 2.97 16.18
CA MET A 41 -2.98 3.58 14.92
C MET A 41 -2.59 2.51 13.89
N LEU A 42 -1.76 1.54 14.28
CA LEU A 42 -1.33 0.43 13.41
C LEU A 42 -2.50 -0.47 13.01
N ALA A 43 -3.42 -0.78 13.93
CA ALA A 43 -4.62 -1.57 13.62
C ALA A 43 -5.54 -0.84 12.63
N SER A 44 -5.75 0.48 12.83
CA SER A 44 -6.53 1.30 11.91
C SER A 44 -5.87 1.40 10.54
N ARG A 45 -4.53 1.47 10.49
CA ARG A 45 -3.77 1.37 9.26
C ARG A 45 -4.11 0.07 8.55
N TYR A 46 -3.67 -1.05 9.12
CA TYR A 46 -3.72 -2.37 8.46
C TYR A 46 -5.11 -2.84 8.09
N ARG A 47 -6.16 -2.33 8.73
CA ARG A 47 -7.54 -2.61 8.33
C ARG A 47 -7.80 -2.24 6.87
N ALA A 48 -7.29 -1.10 6.40
CA ALA A 48 -7.47 -0.67 5.02
C ALA A 48 -6.68 -1.57 4.04
N GLU A 49 -5.41 -1.87 4.34
CA GLU A 49 -4.61 -2.75 3.49
C GLU A 49 -5.17 -4.18 3.45
N LEU A 50 -5.69 -4.70 4.56
CA LEU A 50 -6.35 -6.02 4.58
C LEU A 50 -7.62 -6.03 3.75
N ARG A 51 -8.42 -4.95 3.78
CA ARG A 51 -9.61 -4.82 2.93
C ARG A 51 -9.24 -4.76 1.44
N LEU A 52 -8.13 -4.12 1.09
CA LEU A 52 -7.61 -4.16 -0.29
C LEU A 52 -7.23 -5.60 -0.69
N VAL A 53 -6.62 -6.38 0.21
CA VAL A 53 -6.35 -7.81 -0.09
C VAL A 53 -7.64 -8.57 -0.36
N ASP A 54 -8.74 -8.28 0.33
CA ASP A 54 -10.04 -8.89 0.04
C ASP A 54 -10.53 -8.55 -1.38
N ASP A 55 -10.35 -7.30 -1.84
CA ASP A 55 -10.71 -6.89 -3.21
C ASP A 55 -9.84 -7.59 -4.26
N LEU A 56 -8.51 -7.59 -4.05
CA LEU A 56 -7.53 -8.18 -4.95
C LEU A 56 -7.50 -9.71 -4.91
N GLY A 57 -8.06 -10.33 -3.87
CA GLY A 57 -7.92 -11.75 -3.57
C GLY A 57 -6.64 -12.10 -2.81
N TRP A 58 -6.74 -13.08 -1.92
CA TRP A 58 -5.67 -13.52 -1.02
C TRP A 58 -4.57 -14.34 -1.70
N ALA A 59 -4.93 -15.07 -2.76
CA ALA A 59 -4.02 -15.94 -3.48
C ALA A 59 -2.97 -15.11 -4.26
N PRO A 60 -1.71 -15.57 -4.35
CA PRO A 60 -0.71 -14.90 -5.18
C PRO A 60 -1.11 -14.80 -6.65
N VAL A 61 -1.83 -15.81 -7.15
CA VAL A 61 -2.38 -15.86 -8.51
C VAL A 61 -3.88 -15.92 -8.41
N ASP A 62 -4.57 -15.05 -9.15
CA ASP A 62 -6.02 -14.99 -9.24
C ASP A 62 -6.44 -15.08 -10.72
N PRO A 63 -7.43 -15.92 -11.09
CA PRO A 63 -7.85 -16.06 -12.48
C PRO A 63 -8.70 -14.89 -13.00
N ARG A 64 -9.16 -13.97 -12.14
CA ARG A 64 -9.92 -12.78 -12.57
C ARG A 64 -9.05 -11.83 -13.40
N GLU A 65 -9.66 -11.13 -14.35
CA GLU A 65 -8.99 -10.12 -15.18
C GLU A 65 -9.19 -8.69 -14.68
N GLN A 66 -10.23 -8.45 -13.88
CA GLN A 66 -10.62 -7.14 -13.38
C GLN A 66 -10.91 -7.21 -11.89
N PHE A 67 -10.52 -6.15 -11.17
CA PHE A 67 -10.64 -6.03 -9.73
C PHE A 67 -11.18 -4.66 -9.38
N GLU A 68 -12.31 -4.63 -8.68
CA GLU A 68 -12.92 -3.40 -8.19
C GLU A 68 -12.36 -3.07 -6.80
N LEU A 69 -11.92 -1.83 -6.61
CA LEU A 69 -11.42 -1.32 -5.33
C LEU A 69 -12.57 -0.69 -4.56
N THR A 70 -13.10 -1.40 -3.57
CA THR A 70 -14.37 -1.07 -2.91
C THR A 70 -14.21 -0.31 -1.60
N LEU A 71 -12.97 0.00 -1.20
CA LEU A 71 -12.71 0.86 -0.05
C LEU A 71 -13.40 2.22 -0.23
N PRO A 72 -13.96 2.82 0.83
CA PRO A 72 -14.40 4.21 0.81
C PRO A 72 -13.26 5.14 0.38
N GLU A 73 -13.58 6.18 -0.40
CA GLU A 73 -12.58 7.09 -0.99
C GLU A 73 -11.55 7.65 0.01
N PRO A 74 -11.90 8.07 1.24
CA PRO A 74 -10.91 8.54 2.21
C PRO A 74 -9.90 7.46 2.62
N ASP A 75 -10.37 6.22 2.80
CA ASP A 75 -9.53 5.09 3.19
C ASP A 75 -8.70 4.59 2.01
N LEU A 76 -9.29 4.60 0.82
CA LEU A 76 -8.59 4.27 -0.42
C LEU A 76 -7.46 5.26 -0.70
N ALA A 77 -7.73 6.57 -0.61
CA ALA A 77 -6.72 7.61 -0.79
C ALA A 77 -5.56 7.43 0.19
N ARG A 78 -5.86 7.21 1.48
CA ARG A 78 -4.85 7.00 2.52
C ARG A 78 -4.02 5.76 2.25
N ALA A 79 -4.65 4.63 1.94
CA ALA A 79 -3.95 3.40 1.61
C ALA A 79 -3.05 3.56 0.37
N MET A 80 -3.54 4.18 -0.71
CA MET A 80 -2.76 4.41 -1.92
C MET A 80 -1.58 5.35 -1.70
N LEU A 81 -1.75 6.43 -0.94
CA LEU A 81 -0.66 7.34 -0.58
C LEU A 81 0.41 6.64 0.27
N ARG A 82 0.01 5.79 1.23
CA ARG A 82 0.96 5.00 2.04
C ARG A 82 1.71 3.98 1.20
N LEU A 83 1.01 3.23 0.34
CA LEU A 83 1.64 2.29 -0.58
C LEU A 83 2.60 3.00 -1.54
N LEU A 84 2.20 4.18 -2.04
CA LEU A 84 3.05 5.04 -2.88
C LEU A 84 4.34 5.45 -2.14
N ASN A 85 4.25 5.88 -0.89
CA ASN A 85 5.41 6.21 -0.08
C ASN A 85 6.30 4.97 0.14
N GLY A 86 5.70 3.82 0.45
CA GLY A 86 6.43 2.57 0.65
C GLY A 86 7.17 2.09 -0.60
N VAL A 87 6.58 2.19 -1.80
CA VAL A 87 7.25 1.83 -3.06
C VAL A 87 8.38 2.82 -3.40
N VAL A 88 8.20 4.12 -3.12
CA VAL A 88 9.21 5.15 -3.38
C VAL A 88 10.41 4.98 -2.46
N LEU A 89 10.18 4.81 -1.15
CA LEU A 89 11.26 4.57 -0.18
C LEU A 89 12.06 3.30 -0.53
N ALA A 90 11.38 2.20 -0.84
CA ALA A 90 12.05 0.97 -1.25
C ALA A 90 12.86 1.13 -2.56
N ALA A 91 12.45 2.03 -3.45
CA ALA A 91 13.21 2.33 -4.66
C ALA A 91 14.47 3.16 -4.37
N LEU A 92 14.40 4.10 -3.41
CA LEU A 92 15.55 4.87 -2.94
C LEU A 92 16.59 3.96 -2.28
N ASP A 93 16.17 3.08 -1.37
CA ASP A 93 17.06 2.13 -0.68
C ASP A 93 17.83 1.22 -1.66
N ARG A 94 17.20 0.82 -2.76
CA ARG A 94 17.86 0.01 -3.81
C ARG A 94 18.82 0.79 -4.69
N GLY A 95 18.56 2.08 -4.91
CA GLY A 95 19.49 2.95 -5.63
C GLY A 95 20.84 3.03 -4.92
N ASP A 96 20.82 2.88 -3.60
CA ASP A 96 22.01 2.86 -2.73
C ASP A 96 22.70 1.47 -2.69
N GLN A 97 21.94 0.38 -2.88
CA GLN A 97 22.43 -1.00 -2.82
C GLN A 97 22.60 -1.62 -4.22
N SER A 98 23.73 -1.33 -4.87
CA SER A 98 24.08 -1.82 -6.21
C SER A 98 24.63 -3.26 -6.23
N GLN A 99 23.85 -4.27 -5.85
CA GLN A 99 24.18 -5.69 -6.13
C GLN A 99 22.93 -6.51 -6.51
N GLY A 100 22.92 -7.07 -7.74
CA GLY A 100 21.94 -8.06 -8.22
C GLY A 100 21.03 -7.60 -9.37
N GLU A 101 21.54 -7.49 -10.60
CA GLU A 101 20.86 -6.81 -11.73
C GLU A 101 19.48 -7.35 -12.13
N THR A 102 19.25 -8.67 -12.20
CA THR A 102 18.03 -9.21 -12.82
C THR A 102 16.82 -9.26 -11.88
N ALA A 103 17.02 -9.74 -10.64
CA ALA A 103 15.96 -9.74 -9.63
C ALA A 103 15.59 -8.31 -9.21
N ASN A 104 16.57 -7.40 -9.12
CA ASN A 104 16.31 -5.98 -8.88
C ASN A 104 15.52 -5.34 -10.01
N HIS A 105 15.72 -5.76 -11.26
CA HIS A 105 14.97 -5.24 -12.40
C HIS A 105 13.47 -5.60 -12.31
N ALA A 106 13.13 -6.88 -12.10
CA ALA A 106 11.73 -7.31 -12.00
C ALA A 106 11.00 -6.62 -10.83
N VAL A 107 11.67 -6.48 -9.68
CA VAL A 107 11.14 -5.75 -8.52
C VAL A 107 10.95 -4.27 -8.84
N ALA A 108 11.91 -3.64 -9.54
CA ALA A 108 11.83 -2.24 -9.91
C ALA A 108 10.70 -1.96 -10.92
N VAL A 109 10.50 -2.83 -11.91
CA VAL A 109 9.37 -2.73 -12.87
C VAL A 109 8.05 -2.78 -12.12
N ARG A 110 7.89 -3.76 -11.23
CA ARG A 110 6.67 -3.91 -10.43
C ARG A 110 6.43 -2.74 -9.49
N ASP A 111 7.46 -2.23 -8.82
CA ASP A 111 7.33 -1.07 -7.93
C ASP A 111 6.96 0.20 -8.70
N ARG A 112 7.47 0.39 -9.92
CA ARG A 112 7.04 1.50 -10.79
C ARG A 112 5.58 1.37 -11.19
N LEU A 113 5.15 0.16 -11.55
CA LEU A 113 3.75 -0.09 -11.89
C LEU A 113 2.83 0.18 -10.69
N ALA A 114 3.17 -0.34 -9.50
CA ALA A 114 2.45 -0.04 -8.27
C ALA A 114 2.38 1.47 -7.97
N ALA A 115 3.50 2.19 -8.14
CA ALA A 115 3.53 3.64 -7.97
C ALA A 115 2.62 4.37 -8.97
N ALA A 116 2.61 3.93 -10.24
CA ALA A 116 1.76 4.51 -11.27
C ALA A 116 0.27 4.32 -10.95
N ILE A 117 -0.11 3.11 -10.51
CA ILE A 117 -1.49 2.80 -10.13
C ILE A 117 -1.92 3.61 -8.91
N CYS A 118 -1.07 3.69 -7.87
CA CYS A 118 -1.40 4.50 -6.69
C CYS A 118 -1.66 5.96 -7.07
N ARG A 119 -0.85 6.53 -7.98
CA ARG A 119 -1.06 7.91 -8.46
C ARG A 119 -2.32 8.04 -9.30
N ALA A 120 -2.61 7.07 -10.17
CA ALA A 120 -3.81 7.07 -11.00
C ALA A 120 -5.08 7.03 -10.14
N VAL A 121 -5.17 6.07 -9.21
CA VAL A 121 -6.30 5.93 -8.28
C VAL A 121 -6.46 7.18 -7.43
N VAL A 122 -5.38 7.74 -6.87
CA VAL A 122 -5.46 9.00 -6.10
C VAL A 122 -5.91 10.17 -6.97
N GLY A 123 -5.52 10.21 -8.24
CA GLY A 123 -5.94 11.25 -9.18
C GLY A 123 -7.41 11.21 -9.58
N GLU A 124 -8.09 10.07 -9.37
CA GLU A 124 -9.53 9.91 -9.60
C GLU A 124 -10.38 10.29 -8.38
N ILE A 125 -9.77 10.41 -7.19
CA ILE A 125 -10.46 10.77 -5.94
C ILE A 125 -10.53 12.29 -5.81
N ASP A 126 -11.60 12.80 -5.17
CA ASP A 126 -11.76 14.22 -4.90
C ASP A 126 -10.51 14.81 -4.21
N PRO A 127 -9.88 15.87 -4.77
CA PRO A 127 -8.68 16.49 -4.21
C PRO A 127 -8.83 16.97 -2.76
N ALA A 128 -10.04 17.31 -2.31
CA ALA A 128 -10.30 17.66 -0.91
C ALA A 128 -10.12 16.43 0.00
N ILE A 129 -10.66 15.28 -0.41
CA ILE A 129 -10.49 14.01 0.31
C ILE A 129 -9.01 13.61 0.35
N VAL A 130 -8.30 13.73 -0.78
CA VAL A 130 -6.86 13.40 -0.85
C VAL A 130 -6.04 14.26 0.11
N ARG A 131 -6.36 15.56 0.21
CA ARG A 131 -5.68 16.48 1.13
C ARG A 131 -5.86 16.08 2.59
N ASP A 132 -7.06 15.64 2.95
CA ASP A 132 -7.40 15.20 4.31
C ASP A 132 -6.89 13.78 4.61
N ALA A 133 -6.64 12.98 3.57
CA ALA A 133 -6.12 11.62 3.67
C ALA A 133 -4.61 11.56 3.93
N ALA A 134 -3.87 12.61 3.60
CA ALA A 134 -2.45 12.72 3.94
C ALA A 134 -2.29 12.69 5.46
N GLU A 135 -1.77 11.57 5.99
CA GLU A 135 -1.58 11.43 7.43
C GLU A 135 -0.66 12.55 7.94
N PRO A 136 -1.07 13.33 8.96
CA PRO A 136 -0.11 14.15 9.67
C PRO A 136 0.95 13.23 10.27
N LEU A 137 2.22 13.58 10.10
CA LEU A 137 3.30 12.94 10.86
C LEU A 137 2.93 13.02 12.35
N PRO A 138 3.00 11.92 13.12
CA PRO A 138 2.67 12.00 14.53
C PRO A 138 3.63 13.00 15.18
N GLU A 139 3.08 14.03 15.82
CA GLU A 139 3.89 15.00 16.56
C GLU A 139 4.60 14.28 17.72
N GLY A 140 5.92 14.33 17.76
CA GLY A 140 6.72 13.88 18.91
C GLY A 140 7.13 12.41 18.92
N TRP A 141 7.81 11.94 17.86
CA TRP A 141 8.72 10.78 17.97
C TRP A 141 10.06 11.23 18.53
#